data_AF-A0A4T0VJ37-F1
#
_entry.id   AF-A0A4T0VJ37-F1
#
_cell.length_a   1.000
_cell.length_b   1.000
_cell.length_c   1.000
_cell.angle_alpha   90.00
_cell.angle_beta   90.00
_cell.angle_gamma   90.00
#
_symmetry.space_group_name_H-M   'P 1'
#
loop_
_entity.id
_entity.type
_entity.pdbx_description
1 polymer ?
#
loop_
_entity_poly.entity_id
_entity_poly.type
_entity_poly.pdbx_seq_one_letter_code
_entity_poly.pdbx_strand_id
1 'polypeptide(L)'
;MHNTNHHTYGYPRARDHTDPAFQQQHVHDADTVVARIVRAAKGLLSCPGPSPSHLRTSPTFVLCHPRALDLVHNALRLNGVESIHKLRIEYHGDRGRLRMSMTDSPLHSRLAILFSDLVHAASRTKLGHLDNVLSHVPTQGETGRLGRLSPDWGWTALPHDPMPRLVFEVAYSQDLESVADKCEEYMTAGGGIVCAVVGIKICYSKSEPAALATILEHLDDCYVGL
;
A
#
# COMPACT_ATOMS: atom_id res chain seq x y z
N MET A 1 32.21 -51.19 -12.78
CA MET A 1 30.96 -50.41 -12.92
C MET A 1 30.93 -49.39 -11.79
N HIS A 2 31.21 -48.12 -12.07
CA HIS A 2 30.72 -46.93 -11.35
C HIS A 2 31.15 -45.73 -12.19
N ASN A 3 30.17 -44.99 -12.72
CA ASN A 3 30.32 -43.85 -13.61
C ASN A 3 29.72 -42.65 -12.87
N THR A 4 30.52 -41.67 -12.50
CA THR A 4 30.06 -40.43 -11.83
C THR A 4 30.15 -39.27 -12.81
N ASN A 5 28.98 -38.87 -13.34
CA ASN A 5 28.80 -37.64 -14.11
C ASN A 5 28.73 -36.43 -13.16
N HIS A 6 29.70 -35.52 -13.28
CA HIS A 6 29.60 -34.17 -12.74
C HIS A 6 28.83 -33.29 -13.73
N HIS A 7 27.57 -32.96 -13.42
CA HIS A 7 26.87 -31.83 -14.02
C HIS A 7 27.10 -30.58 -13.17
N THR A 8 27.97 -29.71 -13.64
CA THR A 8 28.07 -28.32 -13.19
C THR A 8 26.90 -27.53 -13.79
N TYR A 9 25.95 -27.15 -12.95
CA TYR A 9 24.94 -26.14 -13.31
C TYR A 9 25.62 -24.78 -13.43
N GLY A 10 25.65 -24.23 -14.65
CA GLY A 10 26.07 -22.86 -14.90
C GLY A 10 25.07 -21.89 -14.30
N TYR A 11 25.46 -21.19 -13.24
CA TYR A 11 24.75 -19.99 -12.79
C TYR A 11 24.86 -18.90 -13.87
N PRO A 12 23.77 -18.23 -14.27
CA PRO A 12 23.88 -17.08 -15.14
C PRO A 12 24.68 -16.00 -14.42
N ARG A 13 25.75 -15.50 -15.07
CA ARG A 13 26.55 -14.37 -14.59
C ARG A 13 25.62 -13.21 -14.25
N ALA A 14 25.77 -12.65 -13.06
CA ALA A 14 25.20 -11.36 -12.71
C ALA A 14 25.54 -10.36 -13.82
N ARG A 15 24.52 -9.80 -14.46
CA ARG A 15 24.72 -8.79 -15.51
C ARG A 15 25.32 -7.55 -14.85
N ASP A 16 26.42 -7.08 -15.41
CA ASP A 16 27.10 -5.87 -14.96
C ASP A 16 26.16 -4.67 -15.11
N HIS A 17 25.77 -4.04 -13.99
CA HIS A 17 24.87 -2.88 -13.94
C HIS A 17 25.53 -1.57 -14.42
N THR A 18 26.70 -1.66 -15.03
CA THR A 18 27.54 -0.55 -15.49
C THR A 18 27.44 -0.29 -16.99
N ASP A 19 26.66 -1.10 -17.73
CA ASP A 19 26.43 -0.87 -19.16
C ASP A 19 25.57 0.39 -19.40
N PRO A 20 26.11 1.43 -20.06
CA PRO A 20 25.37 2.67 -20.33
C PRO A 20 24.15 2.47 -21.24
N ALA A 21 24.12 1.43 -22.07
CA ALA A 21 22.95 1.10 -22.88
C ALA A 21 21.80 0.53 -22.02
N PHE A 22 22.14 -0.28 -21.01
CA PHE A 22 21.18 -0.76 -20.01
C PHE A 22 20.64 0.39 -19.16
N GLN A 23 21.50 1.33 -18.77
CA GLN A 23 21.09 2.54 -18.04
C GLN A 23 20.17 3.45 -18.87
N GLN A 24 20.46 3.68 -20.16
CA GLN A 24 19.61 4.51 -21.03
C GLN A 24 18.24 3.89 -21.32
N GLN A 25 18.17 2.57 -21.50
CA GLN A 25 16.90 1.87 -21.70
C GLN A 25 16.01 1.93 -20.44
N HIS A 26 16.61 1.80 -19.25
CA HIS A 26 15.89 1.97 -17.98
C HIS A 26 15.41 3.41 -17.71
N VAL A 27 16.15 4.42 -18.17
CA VAL A 27 15.75 5.83 -18.04
C VAL A 27 14.55 6.16 -18.93
N HIS A 28 14.54 5.68 -20.18
CA HIS A 28 13.39 5.87 -21.09
C HIS A 28 12.12 5.16 -20.61
N ASP A 29 12.25 3.99 -19.98
CA ASP A 29 11.13 3.29 -19.35
C ASP A 29 10.62 4.04 -18.11
N ALA A 30 11.51 4.62 -17.31
CA ALA A 30 11.15 5.38 -16.11
C ALA A 30 10.32 6.63 -16.45
N ASP A 31 10.75 7.43 -17.44
CA ASP A 31 10.04 8.63 -17.87
C ASP A 31 8.63 8.31 -18.39
N THR A 32 8.50 7.21 -19.15
CA THR A 32 7.21 6.74 -19.66
C THR A 32 6.27 6.32 -18.54
N VAL A 33 6.77 5.58 -17.54
CA VAL A 33 5.99 5.17 -16.37
C VAL A 33 5.59 6.39 -15.54
N VAL A 34 6.51 7.31 -15.30
CA VAL A 34 6.25 8.56 -14.56
C VAL A 34 5.20 9.41 -15.26
N ALA A 35 5.23 9.53 -16.59
CA ALA A 35 4.21 10.24 -17.35
C ALA A 35 2.81 9.60 -17.19
N ARG A 36 2.73 8.25 -17.17
CA ARG A 36 1.49 7.52 -16.89
C ARG A 36 0.98 7.76 -15.47
N ILE A 37 1.88 7.79 -14.49
CA ILE A 37 1.58 8.10 -13.09
C ILE A 37 0.99 9.51 -12.97
N VAL A 38 1.61 10.53 -13.59
CA VAL A 38 1.11 11.91 -13.59
C VAL A 38 -0.29 11.99 -14.23
N ARG A 39 -0.51 11.29 -15.33
CA ARG A 39 -1.83 11.23 -15.99
C ARG A 39 -2.89 10.61 -15.08
N ALA A 40 -2.57 9.50 -14.41
CA ALA A 40 -3.48 8.86 -13.48
C ALA A 40 -3.80 9.75 -12.27
N ALA A 41 -2.80 10.42 -11.70
CA ALA A 41 -2.98 11.38 -10.61
C ALA A 41 -3.93 12.53 -11.00
N LYS A 42 -3.76 13.11 -12.19
CA LYS A 42 -4.68 14.13 -12.71
C LYS A 42 -6.10 13.56 -12.87
N GLY A 43 -6.24 12.36 -13.42
CA GLY A 43 -7.53 11.69 -13.54
C GLY A 43 -8.24 11.48 -12.20
N LEU A 44 -7.52 11.03 -11.18
CA LEU A 44 -8.06 10.86 -9.82
C LEU A 44 -8.50 12.20 -9.20
N LEU A 45 -7.71 13.26 -9.39
CA LEU A 45 -7.99 14.58 -8.79
C LEU A 45 -9.07 15.38 -9.53
N SER A 46 -9.19 15.22 -10.86
CA SER A 46 -10.19 15.92 -11.67
C SER A 46 -11.61 15.35 -11.51
N CYS A 47 -11.76 14.17 -10.92
CA CYS A 47 -13.05 13.56 -10.63
C CYS A 47 -13.18 13.28 -9.12
N PRO A 48 -13.31 14.31 -8.27
CA PRO A 48 -13.41 14.14 -6.81
C PRO A 48 -14.74 13.52 -6.34
N GLY A 49 -15.65 13.17 -7.26
CA GLY A 49 -16.91 12.50 -6.96
C GLY A 49 -16.80 10.98 -7.09
N PRO A 50 -17.67 10.22 -6.42
CA PRO A 50 -17.72 8.76 -6.51
C PRO A 50 -18.34 8.37 -7.85
N SER A 51 -17.65 8.63 -8.96
CA SER A 51 -18.05 8.07 -10.25
C SER A 51 -17.68 6.59 -10.25
N PRO A 52 -18.65 5.66 -10.28
CA PRO A 52 -18.42 4.24 -9.97
C PRO A 52 -17.50 3.50 -10.94
N SER A 53 -17.21 4.07 -12.11
CA SER A 53 -16.28 3.54 -13.10
C SER A 53 -14.82 3.86 -12.78
N HIS A 54 -14.53 4.97 -12.10
CA HIS A 54 -13.18 5.42 -11.77
C HIS A 54 -12.66 4.88 -10.43
N LEU A 55 -13.59 4.45 -9.59
CA LEU A 55 -13.29 3.85 -8.30
C LEU A 55 -12.66 2.47 -8.44
N ARG A 56 -12.79 1.79 -9.59
CA ARG A 56 -12.56 0.33 -9.70
C ARG A 56 -11.16 -0.20 -9.41
N THR A 57 -10.11 0.62 -9.35
CA THR A 57 -8.76 0.12 -9.09
C THR A 57 -7.88 1.22 -8.54
N SER A 58 -7.19 1.00 -7.43
CA SER A 58 -5.99 1.78 -7.10
C SER A 58 -4.96 1.52 -8.21
N PRO A 59 -4.69 2.50 -9.11
CA PRO A 59 -3.79 2.25 -10.22
C PRO A 59 -2.42 1.84 -9.69
N THR A 60 -1.93 0.72 -10.24
CA THR A 60 -0.66 0.11 -9.86
C THR A 60 0.33 0.26 -11.02
N PHE A 61 1.56 0.64 -10.70
CA PHE A 61 2.64 0.87 -11.66
C PHE A 61 3.87 0.08 -11.25
N VAL A 62 4.68 -0.35 -12.22
CA VAL A 62 5.99 -0.94 -11.96
C VAL A 62 7.04 0.10 -12.33
N LEU A 63 7.76 0.61 -11.32
CA LEU A 63 8.87 1.54 -11.43
C LEU A 63 10.04 1.03 -10.60
N CYS A 64 10.92 0.24 -11.21
CA CYS A 64 12.09 -0.35 -10.55
C CYS A 64 13.25 0.65 -10.43
N HIS A 65 13.07 1.73 -9.67
CA HIS A 65 14.08 2.79 -9.51
C HIS A 65 14.44 3.03 -8.02
N PRO A 66 15.73 3.19 -7.65
CA PRO A 66 16.14 3.45 -6.26
C PRO A 66 15.51 4.70 -5.65
N ARG A 67 15.20 5.69 -6.51
CA ARG A 67 14.54 6.96 -6.15
C ARG A 67 13.11 7.06 -6.67
N ALA A 68 12.40 5.94 -6.82
CA ALA A 68 11.06 5.91 -7.43
C ALA A 68 10.10 6.92 -6.80
N LEU A 69 10.02 6.98 -5.47
CA LEU A 69 9.17 7.92 -4.75
C LEU A 69 9.55 9.38 -5.04
N ASP A 70 10.84 9.73 -4.95
CA ASP A 70 11.33 11.08 -5.26
C ASP A 70 10.96 11.51 -6.69
N LEU A 71 11.18 10.62 -7.67
CA LEU A 71 10.88 10.89 -9.07
C LEU A 71 9.40 11.18 -9.26
N VAL A 72 8.54 10.35 -8.67
CA VAL A 72 7.09 10.52 -8.73
C VAL A 72 6.67 11.82 -8.06
N HIS A 73 7.12 12.10 -6.84
CA HIS A 73 6.77 13.33 -6.13
C HIS A 73 7.23 14.59 -6.87
N ASN A 74 8.44 14.58 -7.41
CA ASN A 74 8.96 15.70 -8.20
C ASN A 74 8.19 15.87 -9.51
N ALA A 75 7.90 14.78 -10.22
CA ALA A 75 7.13 14.85 -11.47
C ALA A 75 5.72 15.38 -11.25
N LEU A 76 5.03 14.93 -10.20
CA LEU A 76 3.70 15.43 -9.84
C LEU A 76 3.75 16.94 -9.56
N ARG A 77 4.74 17.40 -8.77
CA ARG A 77 4.93 18.82 -8.46
C ARG A 77 5.19 19.66 -9.72
N LEU A 78 6.12 19.22 -10.56
CA LEU A 78 6.48 19.92 -11.81
C LEU A 78 5.34 19.97 -12.82
N ASN A 79 4.41 19.01 -12.77
CA ASN A 79 3.26 18.94 -13.66
C ASN A 79 1.99 19.62 -13.11
N GLY A 80 2.12 20.42 -12.05
CA GLY A 80 1.02 21.22 -11.48
C GLY A 80 -0.01 20.39 -10.72
N VAL A 81 0.39 19.26 -10.14
CA VAL A 81 -0.49 18.47 -9.26
C VAL A 81 -0.50 19.10 -7.86
N GLU A 82 -1.22 20.21 -7.71
CA GLU A 82 -1.25 21.03 -6.49
C GLU A 82 -1.89 20.31 -5.30
N SER A 83 -2.85 19.41 -5.58
CA SER A 83 -3.53 18.60 -4.57
C SER A 83 -2.83 17.26 -4.30
N ILE A 84 -1.50 17.20 -4.38
CA ILE A 84 -0.75 15.95 -4.09
C ILE A 84 -1.01 15.41 -2.69
N HIS A 85 -1.32 16.28 -1.72
CA HIS A 85 -1.70 15.90 -0.36
C HIS A 85 -3.03 15.13 -0.29
N LYS A 86 -3.84 15.13 -1.36
CA LYS A 86 -5.06 14.31 -1.48
C LYS A 86 -4.79 12.94 -2.12
N LEU A 87 -3.54 12.64 -2.45
CA LEU A 87 -3.11 11.36 -2.99
C LEU A 87 -2.27 10.61 -1.97
N ARG A 88 -2.60 9.34 -1.76
CA ARG A 88 -1.74 8.38 -1.07
C ARG A 88 -0.92 7.64 -2.13
N ILE A 89 0.40 7.62 -1.94
CA ILE A 89 1.35 6.95 -2.84
C ILE A 89 2.16 5.97 -2.00
N GLU A 90 2.00 4.68 -2.30
CA GLU A 90 2.71 3.59 -1.62
C GLU A 90 3.71 2.97 -2.58
N TYR A 91 4.86 2.53 -2.05
CA TYR A 91 5.91 1.91 -2.86
C TYR A 91 6.45 0.66 -2.19
N HIS A 92 6.40 -0.46 -2.91
CA HIS A 92 7.05 -1.69 -2.53
C HIS A 92 8.40 -1.80 -3.25
N GLY A 93 9.49 -1.53 -2.52
CA GLY A 93 10.83 -1.36 -3.08
C GLY A 93 11.33 -2.54 -3.91
N ASP A 94 11.15 -3.76 -3.40
CA ASP A 94 11.60 -4.99 -4.06
C ASP A 94 10.83 -5.36 -5.33
N ARG A 95 9.50 -5.22 -5.27
CA ARG A 95 8.63 -5.49 -6.42
C ARG A 95 8.61 -4.32 -7.43
N GLY A 96 9.28 -3.20 -7.10
CA GLY A 96 9.19 -1.95 -7.85
C GLY A 96 7.76 -1.45 -8.01
N ARG A 97 6.84 -1.85 -7.12
CA ARG A 97 5.40 -1.64 -7.32
C ARG A 97 4.96 -0.36 -6.61
N LEU A 98 4.42 0.58 -7.37
CA LEU A 98 3.78 1.79 -6.88
C LEU A 98 2.26 1.64 -6.90
N ARG A 99 1.59 1.94 -5.79
CA ARG A 99 0.13 2.09 -5.72
C ARG A 99 -0.23 3.53 -5.47
N MET A 100 -1.27 4.00 -6.14
CA MET A 100 -1.82 5.33 -5.92
C MET A 100 -3.30 5.25 -5.60
N SER A 101 -3.74 5.97 -4.58
CA SER A 101 -5.14 6.10 -4.20
C SER A 101 -5.44 7.53 -3.73
N MET A 102 -6.72 7.87 -3.64
CA MET A 102 -7.13 9.11 -2.96
C MET A 102 -6.96 8.93 -1.45
N THR A 103 -6.67 10.02 -0.74
CA THR A 103 -6.74 10.03 0.73
C THR A 103 -8.16 9.81 1.21
N ASP A 104 -8.26 9.38 2.46
CA ASP A 104 -9.44 8.99 3.21
C ASP A 104 -10.65 9.89 2.97
N SER A 105 -11.80 9.28 2.66
CA SER A 105 -13.07 9.98 2.67
C SER A 105 -13.54 10.22 4.12
N PRO A 106 -14.46 11.17 4.38
CA PRO A 106 -15.02 11.37 5.72
C PRO A 106 -15.61 10.09 6.33
N LEU A 107 -16.14 9.20 5.49
CA LEU A 107 -16.69 7.94 5.93
C LEU A 107 -15.61 6.91 6.30
N HIS A 108 -14.51 6.90 5.56
CA HIS A 108 -13.33 6.08 5.87
C HIS A 108 -12.75 6.47 7.23
N SER A 109 -12.54 7.77 7.47
CA SER A 109 -12.10 8.27 8.78
C SER A 109 -13.09 7.92 9.89
N ARG A 110 -14.41 8.02 9.63
CA ARG A 110 -15.43 7.65 10.62
C ARG A 110 -15.39 6.17 10.99
N LEU A 111 -15.19 5.28 10.02
CA LEU A 111 -15.07 3.84 10.27
C LEU A 111 -13.78 3.48 11.00
N ALA A 112 -12.67 4.12 10.66
CA ALA A 112 -11.42 3.96 11.38
C ALA A 112 -11.53 4.40 12.85
N ILE A 113 -12.22 5.50 13.13
CA ILE A 113 -12.51 5.95 14.51
C ILE A 113 -13.37 4.92 15.25
N LEU A 114 -14.49 4.48 14.66
CA LEU A 114 -15.37 3.48 15.29
C LEU A 114 -14.62 2.18 15.59
N PHE A 115 -13.79 1.72 14.66
CA PHE A 115 -12.98 0.53 14.87
C PHE A 115 -11.91 0.75 15.96
N SER A 116 -11.25 1.92 15.96
CA SER A 116 -10.32 2.30 17.03
C SER A 116 -10.98 2.28 18.39
N ASP A 117 -12.20 2.79 18.53
CA ASP A 117 -12.93 2.77 19.81
C ASP A 117 -13.22 1.33 20.27
N LEU A 118 -13.55 0.41 19.35
CA LEU A 118 -13.74 -1.01 19.64
C LEU A 118 -12.43 -1.67 20.10
N VAL A 119 -11.33 -1.42 19.39
CA VAL A 119 -10.00 -1.94 19.75
C VAL A 119 -9.60 -1.43 21.13
N HIS A 120 -9.78 -0.14 21.42
CA HIS A 120 -9.51 0.46 22.73
C HIS A 120 -10.41 -0.10 23.84
N ALA A 121 -11.69 -0.36 23.55
CA ALA A 121 -12.59 -0.98 24.51
C ALA A 121 -12.17 -2.43 24.82
N ALA A 122 -11.80 -3.21 23.79
CA ALA A 122 -11.32 -4.58 23.95
C ALA A 122 -9.96 -4.63 24.68
N SER A 123 -9.05 -3.70 24.36
CA SER A 123 -7.69 -3.66 24.90
C SER A 123 -7.67 -3.27 26.37
N ARG A 124 -8.56 -2.40 26.85
CA ARG A 124 -8.62 -1.93 28.25
C ARG A 124 -8.56 -3.01 29.32
N THR A 125 -9.03 -4.22 29.00
CA THR A 125 -9.07 -5.35 29.96
C THR A 125 -7.88 -6.31 29.82
N LYS A 126 -7.09 -6.21 28.75
CA LYS A 126 -6.06 -7.19 28.37
C LYS A 126 -4.67 -6.57 28.17
N LEU A 127 -4.62 -5.33 27.72
CA LEU A 127 -3.42 -4.57 27.42
C LEU A 127 -3.38 -3.38 28.36
N GLY A 128 -2.31 -3.25 29.14
CA GLY A 128 -2.15 -2.14 30.08
C GLY A 128 -2.03 -0.78 29.37
N HIS A 129 -1.61 -0.78 28.10
CA HIS A 129 -1.41 0.40 27.30
C HIS A 129 -1.62 0.08 25.81
N LEU A 130 -2.24 1.00 25.08
CA LEU A 130 -2.41 0.92 23.63
C LEU A 130 -2.41 2.33 23.06
N ASP A 131 -1.44 2.63 22.19
CA ASP A 131 -1.35 3.90 21.49
C ASP A 131 -1.74 3.74 20.03
N ASN A 132 -2.41 4.78 19.51
CA ASN A 132 -2.64 4.93 18.08
C ASN A 132 -1.33 5.40 17.41
N VAL A 133 -0.94 4.73 16.33
CA VAL A 133 0.26 5.04 15.56
C VAL A 133 -0.14 5.26 14.10
N LEU A 134 -0.07 6.51 13.65
CA LEU A 134 -0.36 6.91 12.26
C LEU A 134 0.90 6.88 11.37
N SER A 135 1.91 6.14 11.78
CA SER A 135 3.16 6.00 11.04
C SER A 135 3.00 5.04 9.87
N HIS A 136 3.87 5.21 8.88
CA HIS A 136 3.99 4.26 7.79
C HIS A 136 4.73 3.01 8.25
N VAL A 137 4.41 1.88 7.63
CA VAL A 137 5.16 0.64 7.78
C VAL A 137 6.32 0.69 6.77
N PRO A 138 7.58 0.86 7.22
CA PRO A 138 8.72 0.74 6.35
C PRO A 138 8.79 -0.71 5.87
N THR A 139 9.02 -0.88 4.57
CA THR A 139 9.22 -2.21 4.00
C THR A 139 10.66 -2.32 3.56
N GLN A 140 11.34 -3.37 3.98
CA GLN A 140 12.64 -3.75 3.45
C GLN A 140 12.50 -5.17 2.93
N GLY A 141 12.46 -5.33 1.61
CA GLY A 141 12.43 -6.67 1.05
C GLY A 141 13.83 -7.27 0.97
N GLU A 142 13.89 -8.51 0.50
CA GLU A 142 15.10 -9.33 0.30
C GLU A 142 16.21 -8.61 -0.49
N THR A 143 15.85 -7.72 -1.42
CA THR A 143 16.84 -6.96 -2.22
C THR A 143 17.38 -5.72 -1.50
N GLY A 144 16.93 -5.45 -0.29
CA GLY A 144 17.33 -4.31 0.53
C GLY A 144 16.75 -2.97 0.06
N ARG A 145 15.82 -2.97 -0.90
CA ARG A 145 15.20 -1.74 -1.40
C ARG A 145 14.13 -1.25 -0.43
N LEU A 146 14.33 -0.03 0.06
CA LEU A 146 13.37 0.61 0.96
C LEU A 146 12.08 0.92 0.23
N GLY A 147 10.97 0.59 0.87
CA GLY A 147 9.62 0.97 0.51
C GLY A 147 8.84 1.46 1.71
N ARG A 148 7.59 1.82 1.47
CA ARG A 148 6.70 2.43 2.46
C ARG A 148 5.27 2.07 2.14
N LEU A 149 4.64 1.37 3.07
CA LEU A 149 3.21 1.10 3.06
C LEU A 149 2.53 2.01 4.09
N SER A 150 1.31 2.44 3.79
CA SER A 150 0.59 3.44 4.58
C SER A 150 -0.72 2.83 5.03
N PRO A 151 -0.75 2.17 6.21
CA PRO A 151 -2.00 1.64 6.73
C PRO A 151 -2.98 2.77 6.98
N ASP A 152 -4.27 2.47 6.94
CA ASP A 152 -5.30 3.43 7.34
C ASP A 152 -5.22 3.75 8.82
N TRP A 153 -4.97 2.72 9.63
CA TRP A 153 -4.76 2.89 11.06
C TRP A 153 -3.76 1.88 11.61
N GLY A 154 -3.16 2.21 12.74
CA GLY A 154 -2.21 1.34 13.42
C GLY A 154 -2.25 1.52 14.92
N TRP A 155 -1.91 0.46 15.65
CA TRP A 155 -1.77 0.50 17.10
C TRP A 155 -0.49 -0.19 17.55
N THR A 156 0.04 0.27 18.68
CA THR A 156 1.12 -0.40 19.40
C THR A 156 0.79 -0.48 20.88
N ALA A 157 1.15 -1.61 21.49
CA ALA A 157 1.10 -1.76 22.95
C ALA A 157 2.43 -1.37 23.61
N LEU A 158 3.46 -1.07 22.81
CA LEU A 158 4.79 -0.69 23.29
C LEU A 158 4.87 0.84 23.36
N PRO A 159 5.04 1.43 24.56
CA PRO A 159 5.17 2.87 24.70
C PRO A 159 6.30 3.41 23.82
N HIS A 160 6.03 4.48 23.08
CA HIS A 160 6.98 5.15 22.18
C HIS A 160 7.48 4.30 21.00
N ASP A 161 6.93 3.11 20.75
CA ASP A 161 7.24 2.36 19.53
C ASP A 161 6.63 3.12 18.35
N PRO A 162 7.45 3.64 17.42
CA PRO A 162 6.93 4.40 16.29
C PRO A 162 6.26 3.50 15.26
N MET A 163 6.26 2.17 15.43
CA MET A 163 5.73 1.20 14.47
C MET A 163 4.45 0.52 14.94
N PRO A 164 3.43 0.38 14.06
CA PRO A 164 2.22 -0.33 14.41
C PRO A 164 2.48 -1.84 14.46
N ARG A 165 1.96 -2.47 15.52
CA ARG A 165 1.95 -3.93 15.71
C ARG A 165 0.65 -4.56 15.24
N LEU A 166 -0.44 -3.81 15.37
CA LEU A 166 -1.73 -4.10 14.76
C LEU A 166 -1.99 -3.05 13.69
N VAL A 167 -2.37 -3.49 12.50
CA VAL A 167 -2.72 -2.61 11.38
C VAL A 167 -4.18 -2.82 11.00
N PHE A 168 -4.84 -1.73 10.63
CA PHE A 168 -6.18 -1.73 10.07
C PHE A 168 -6.17 -1.09 8.69
N GLU A 169 -6.83 -1.77 7.75
CA GLU A 169 -6.99 -1.34 6.37
C GLU A 169 -8.47 -1.36 6.02
N VAL A 170 -8.91 -0.32 5.32
CA VAL A 170 -10.29 -0.09 4.92
C VAL A 170 -10.33 0.19 3.43
N ALA A 171 -10.84 -0.77 2.69
CA ALA A 171 -10.88 -0.71 1.24
C ALA A 171 -12.26 -0.27 0.74
N TYR A 172 -12.28 0.79 -0.06
CA TYR A 172 -13.50 1.35 -0.64
C TYR A 172 -13.93 0.68 -1.95
N SER A 173 -12.97 0.29 -2.79
CA SER A 173 -13.23 -0.16 -4.16
C SER A 173 -12.32 -1.25 -4.68
N GLN A 174 -11.48 -1.77 -3.80
CA GLN A 174 -10.69 -2.95 -4.07
C GLN A 174 -11.57 -4.18 -3.87
N ASP A 175 -11.31 -5.24 -4.65
CA ASP A 175 -11.85 -6.55 -4.31
C ASP A 175 -11.20 -7.07 -3.03
N LEU A 176 -11.84 -8.05 -2.39
CA LEU A 176 -11.37 -8.60 -1.12
C LEU A 176 -9.97 -9.23 -1.26
N GLU A 177 -9.66 -9.80 -2.42
CA GLU A 177 -8.34 -10.35 -2.75
C GLU A 177 -7.25 -9.28 -2.70
N SER A 178 -7.47 -8.11 -3.30
CA SER A 178 -6.53 -6.99 -3.23
C SER A 178 -6.34 -6.45 -1.81
N VAL A 179 -7.38 -6.53 -0.96
CA VAL A 179 -7.29 -6.17 0.47
C VAL A 179 -6.45 -7.20 1.22
N ALA A 180 -6.70 -8.49 0.98
CA ALA A 180 -5.95 -9.59 1.56
C ALA A 180 -4.47 -9.50 1.17
N ASP A 181 -4.16 -9.34 -0.13
CA ASP A 181 -2.80 -9.13 -0.66
C ASP A 181 -2.09 -7.98 0.06
N LYS A 182 -2.77 -6.85 0.26
CA LYS A 182 -2.20 -5.70 0.96
C LYS A 182 -1.97 -5.98 2.44
N CYS A 183 -2.90 -6.69 3.09
CA CYS A 183 -2.76 -7.11 4.49
C CYS A 183 -1.59 -8.09 4.68
N GLU A 184 -1.43 -9.06 3.79
CA GLU A 184 -0.29 -9.98 3.77
C GLU A 184 1.04 -9.25 3.54
N GLU A 185 1.05 -8.21 2.71
CA GLU A 185 2.24 -7.38 2.51
C GLU A 185 2.67 -6.66 3.79
N TYR A 186 1.76 -6.19 4.64
CA TYR A 186 2.13 -5.61 5.93
C TYR A 186 2.83 -6.64 6.84
N MET A 187 2.28 -7.85 6.91
CA MET A 187 2.82 -8.93 7.74
C MET A 187 4.20 -9.39 7.26
N THR A 188 4.33 -9.60 5.94
CA THR A 188 5.57 -10.08 5.31
C THR A 188 6.64 -9.01 5.28
N ALA A 189 6.32 -7.81 4.79
CA ALA A 189 7.29 -6.75 4.57
C ALA A 189 7.64 -5.97 5.85
N GLY A 190 6.79 -6.03 6.88
CA GLY A 190 7.10 -5.53 8.22
C GLY A 190 8.11 -6.39 8.99
N GLY A 191 8.61 -7.50 8.42
CA GLY A 191 9.66 -8.32 9.03
C GLY A 191 9.27 -8.91 10.38
N GLY A 192 7.99 -9.25 10.56
CA GLY A 192 7.45 -9.73 11.84
C GLY A 192 7.20 -8.65 12.89
N ILE A 193 7.35 -7.36 12.54
CA ILE A 193 6.98 -6.25 13.42
C ILE A 193 5.46 -6.12 13.51
N VAL A 194 4.77 -6.19 12.37
CA VAL A 194 3.31 -6.25 12.31
C VAL A 194 2.91 -7.67 12.67
N CYS A 195 2.17 -7.82 13.77
CA CYS A 195 1.75 -9.10 14.31
C CYS A 195 0.30 -9.45 13.96
N ALA A 196 -0.49 -8.47 13.52
CA ALA A 196 -1.86 -8.68 13.15
C ALA A 196 -2.33 -7.60 12.18
N VAL A 197 -3.22 -7.99 11.28
CA VAL A 197 -3.83 -7.12 10.27
C VAL A 197 -5.33 -7.39 10.21
N VAL A 198 -6.11 -6.32 10.12
CA VAL A 198 -7.54 -6.40 9.85
C VAL A 198 -7.85 -5.56 8.62
N GLY A 199 -8.36 -6.20 7.58
CA GLY A 199 -8.80 -5.56 6.35
C GLY A 199 -10.33 -5.61 6.27
N ILE A 200 -10.99 -4.48 6.10
CA ILE A 200 -12.44 -4.42 5.86
C ILE A 200 -12.69 -3.86 4.48
N LYS A 201 -13.45 -4.60 3.67
CA LYS A 201 -13.98 -4.08 2.42
C LYS A 201 -15.31 -3.41 2.69
N ILE A 202 -15.43 -2.15 2.29
CA ILE A 202 -16.67 -1.40 2.38
C ILE A 202 -17.35 -1.42 1.01
N CYS A 203 -18.59 -1.90 0.96
CA CYS A 203 -19.42 -1.74 -0.23
C CYS A 203 -20.05 -0.34 -0.27
N TYR A 204 -19.72 0.46 -1.27
CA TYR A 204 -20.42 1.73 -1.52
C TYR A 204 -21.59 1.53 -2.49
N SER A 205 -22.79 1.82 -2.03
CA SER A 205 -23.93 1.96 -2.94
C SER A 205 -23.71 3.16 -3.86
N LYS A 206 -23.80 2.94 -5.17
CA LYS A 206 -23.67 3.98 -6.20
C LYS A 206 -24.78 5.03 -6.09
N SER A 207 -25.94 4.66 -5.54
CA SER A 207 -27.09 5.54 -5.37
C SER A 207 -27.11 6.27 -4.02
N GLU A 208 -26.42 5.74 -3.00
CA GLU A 208 -26.42 6.30 -1.65
C GLU A 208 -25.02 6.31 -1.01
N PRO A 209 -24.13 7.23 -1.46
CA PRO A 209 -22.75 7.33 -1.00
C PRO A 209 -22.57 7.77 0.47
N ALA A 210 -23.65 7.95 1.23
CA ALA A 210 -23.61 8.39 2.63
C ALA A 210 -24.30 7.41 3.60
N ALA A 211 -24.90 6.31 3.10
CA ALA A 211 -25.65 5.38 3.93
C ALA A 211 -24.71 4.43 4.68
N LEU A 212 -24.23 4.88 5.85
CA LEU A 212 -23.47 4.04 6.80
C LEU A 212 -24.20 2.72 7.10
N ALA A 213 -25.54 2.72 7.15
CA ALA A 213 -26.33 1.52 7.40
C ALA A 213 -26.09 0.42 6.35
N THR A 214 -26.11 0.77 5.05
CA THR A 214 -25.83 -0.19 3.96
C THR A 214 -24.42 -0.75 4.03
N ILE A 215 -23.46 0.03 4.52
CA ILE A 215 -22.08 -0.43 4.71
C ILE A 215 -22.01 -1.44 5.86
N LEU A 216 -22.66 -1.15 6.98
CA LEU A 216 -22.72 -2.05 8.13
C LEU A 216 -23.40 -3.39 7.77
N GLU A 217 -24.39 -3.37 6.87
CA GLU A 217 -25.06 -4.57 6.35
C GLU A 217 -24.18 -5.47 5.48
N HIS A 218 -23.04 -4.98 4.98
CA HIS A 218 -22.11 -5.72 4.11
C HIS A 218 -20.72 -5.93 4.75
N LEU A 219 -20.59 -5.73 6.06
CA LEU A 219 -19.33 -5.89 6.80
C LEU A 219 -18.82 -7.33 6.90
N ASP A 220 -19.60 -8.31 6.43
CA ASP A 220 -19.24 -9.73 6.46
C ASP A 220 -18.01 -10.06 5.56
N ASP A 221 -17.64 -9.16 4.65
CA ASP A 221 -16.42 -9.25 3.82
C ASP A 221 -15.20 -8.65 4.56
N CYS A 222 -14.70 -9.33 5.59
CA CYS A 222 -13.46 -8.95 6.28
C CYS A 222 -12.33 -9.96 6.11
N TYR A 223 -11.10 -9.45 6.05
CA TYR A 223 -9.86 -10.22 6.10
C TYR A 223 -9.23 -10.03 7.48
N VAL A 224 -8.80 -11.13 8.10
CA VAL A 224 -8.03 -11.09 9.34
C VAL A 224 -6.79 -11.95 9.15
N GLY A 225 -5.62 -11.35 9.33
CA GLY A 225 -4.33 -12.03 9.31
C GLY A 225 -3.66 -11.93 10.68
N LEU A 226 -3.02 -13.01 11.11
CA LEU A 226 -2.25 -13.15 12.35
C LEU A 226 -0.85 -13.68 12.04
#